data_AF-A0AAW0RQ79-F1
#
_entry.id   AF-A0AAW0RQ79-F1
#
_cell.length_a   1.000
_cell.length_b   1.000
_cell.length_c   1.000
_cell.angle_alpha   90.00
_cell.angle_beta   90.00
_cell.angle_gamma   90.00
#
_symmetry.space_group_name_H-M   'P 1'
#
loop_
_entity.id
_entity.type
_entity.pdbx_description
1 polymer ?
#
loop_
_entity_poly.entity_id
_entity_poly.type
_entity_poly.pdbx_seq_one_letter_code
_entity_poly.pdbx_strand_id
1 'polypeptide(L)'
;MSNSDIILGIPIPRCAQALSITPPARQPTKADHLVIDQIAAYGKTHDKPKAEVQYECHLADGLSDIVVILQRPYVKNYDTRFEDIVRNSNTRRGVDELIRFCTKGARSIYTTTVLNAFAMEPDKDNHNLDAACHQLLAQILQLKKPKVILQCHRDGYKDEWMSRFDFGASDYRFNIFEIPLDEHHTALAIQSLSIKCCE
;
A
#
# COMPACT_ATOMS: atom_id res chain seq x y z
N MET A 1 16.13 26.21 -25.95
CA MET A 1 14.86 26.09 -25.19
C MET A 1 14.17 24.84 -25.71
N SER A 2 14.05 23.80 -24.88
CA SER A 2 13.36 22.56 -25.26
C SER A 2 11.86 22.86 -25.34
N ASN A 3 11.25 22.64 -26.51
CA ASN A 3 9.81 22.75 -26.69
C ASN A 3 9.14 21.59 -25.94
N SER A 4 8.69 21.86 -24.72
CA SER A 4 7.93 20.94 -23.87
C SER A 4 6.54 20.56 -24.42
N ASP A 5 6.13 21.18 -25.52
CA ASP A 5 4.72 21.24 -25.94
C ASP A 5 4.35 20.20 -27.00
N ILE A 6 5.32 19.38 -27.43
CA ILE A 6 5.15 18.35 -28.45
C ILE A 6 5.73 17.04 -27.90
N ILE A 7 4.87 16.06 -27.65
CA ILE A 7 5.25 14.70 -27.27
C ILE A 7 4.90 13.78 -28.44
N LEU A 8 5.89 13.00 -28.90
CA LEU A 8 5.73 12.06 -30.03
C LEU A 8 5.20 12.71 -31.33
N GLY A 9 5.51 13.99 -31.57
CA GLY A 9 5.03 14.73 -32.74
C GLY A 9 3.58 15.21 -32.64
N ILE A 10 2.91 14.99 -31.51
CA ILE A 10 1.54 15.46 -31.26
C ILE A 10 1.62 16.73 -30.41
N PRO A 11 1.12 17.88 -30.92
CA PRO A 11 1.03 19.09 -30.12
C PRO A 11 0.01 18.89 -28.99
N ILE A 12 0.43 19.13 -27.75
CA ILE A 12 -0.46 19.01 -26.59
C ILE A 12 -1.42 20.21 -26.62
N PRO A 13 -2.75 20.00 -26.68
CA PRO A 13 -3.71 21.11 -26.66
C PRO A 13 -3.52 21.97 -25.41
N ARG A 14 -3.59 23.30 -25.55
CA ARG A 14 -3.43 24.24 -24.42
C ARG A 14 -4.37 23.95 -23.25
N CYS A 15 -5.58 23.47 -23.53
CA CYS A 15 -6.52 23.04 -22.50
C CYS A 15 -6.01 21.82 -21.69
N ALA A 16 -5.26 20.91 -22.31
CA ALA A 16 -4.64 19.78 -21.64
C ALA A 16 -3.36 20.17 -20.89
N GLN A 17 -2.59 21.13 -21.39
CA GLN A 17 -1.44 21.70 -20.67
C GLN A 17 -1.87 22.34 -19.35
N ALA A 18 -3.02 23.05 -19.33
CA ALA A 18 -3.59 23.64 -18.13
C ALA A 18 -4.08 22.59 -17.09
N LEU A 19 -4.31 21.34 -17.52
CA LEU A 19 -4.67 20.22 -16.63
C LEU A 19 -3.45 19.52 -16.03
N SER A 20 -2.25 19.75 -16.59
CA SER A 20 -0.99 19.19 -16.10
C SER A 20 -0.52 19.92 -14.84
N ILE A 21 -1.27 19.76 -13.76
CA ILE A 21 -0.79 20.14 -12.44
C ILE A 21 0.30 19.14 -12.10
N THR A 22 1.55 19.61 -12.02
CA THR A 22 2.64 18.79 -11.48
C THR A 22 2.23 18.39 -10.08
N PRO A 23 2.03 17.09 -9.82
CA PRO A 23 1.53 16.70 -8.54
C PRO A 23 2.53 17.06 -7.45
N PRO A 24 2.06 17.46 -6.25
CA PRO A 24 2.98 17.82 -5.18
C PRO A 24 3.89 16.63 -4.87
N ALA A 25 5.19 16.84 -5.09
CA ALA A 25 6.22 15.92 -4.66
C ALA A 25 6.21 15.92 -3.13
N ARG A 26 5.84 14.80 -2.50
CA ARG A 26 6.02 14.62 -1.07
C ARG A 26 7.43 14.10 -0.86
N GLN A 27 8.21 14.77 -0.02
CA GLN A 27 9.53 14.28 0.37
C GLN A 27 9.38 13.15 1.39
N PRO A 28 10.27 12.14 1.37
CA PRO A 28 10.36 11.15 2.43
C PRO A 28 10.50 11.82 3.80
N THR A 29 9.85 11.24 4.79
CA THR A 29 9.82 11.72 6.17
C THR A 29 10.69 10.85 7.07
N LYS A 30 10.97 11.32 8.29
CA LYS A 30 11.62 10.48 9.32
C LYS A 30 10.79 9.24 9.65
N ALA A 31 9.46 9.35 9.59
CA ALA A 31 8.54 8.24 9.79
C ALA A 31 8.75 7.13 8.74
N ASP A 32 9.00 7.49 7.48
CA ASP A 32 9.26 6.51 6.42
C ASP A 32 10.49 5.63 6.74
N HIS A 33 11.54 6.21 7.32
CA HIS A 33 12.75 5.48 7.72
C HIS A 33 12.51 4.60 8.96
N LEU A 34 11.79 5.12 9.96
CA LEU A 34 11.49 4.39 11.19
C LEU A 34 10.65 3.13 10.94
N VAL A 35 9.80 3.13 9.91
CA VAL A 35 9.04 1.94 9.51
C VAL A 35 9.96 0.80 9.08
N ILE A 36 11.04 1.10 8.35
CA ILE A 36 12.01 0.10 7.90
C ILE A 36 12.70 -0.55 9.12
N ASP A 37 13.06 0.25 10.12
CA ASP A 37 13.65 -0.24 11.36
C ASP A 37 12.67 -1.13 12.15
N GLN A 38 11.38 -0.78 12.19
CA GLN A 38 10.34 -1.59 12.84
C GLN A 38 10.14 -2.96 12.16
N ILE A 39 10.11 -2.98 10.82
CA ILE A 39 10.01 -4.22 10.04
C ILE A 39 11.25 -5.09 10.26
N ALA A 40 12.45 -4.50 10.25
CA ALA A 40 13.69 -5.22 10.52
C ALA A 40 13.73 -5.81 11.94
N ALA A 41 13.29 -5.05 12.94
CA ALA A 41 13.20 -5.51 14.33
C ALA A 41 12.20 -6.64 14.51
N TYR A 42 11.03 -6.55 13.85
CA TYR A 42 10.05 -7.63 13.83
C TYR A 42 10.66 -8.91 13.23
N GLY A 43 11.33 -8.79 12.08
CA GLY A 43 11.97 -9.92 11.42
C GLY A 43 13.00 -10.61 12.32
N LYS A 44 13.83 -9.83 13.01
CA LYS A 44 14.81 -10.35 13.99
C LYS A 44 14.13 -11.04 15.19
N THR A 45 13.03 -10.48 15.68
CA THR A 45 12.32 -10.99 16.86
C THR A 45 11.65 -12.33 16.60
N HIS A 46 11.18 -12.55 15.37
CA HIS A 46 10.45 -13.75 14.97
C HIS A 46 11.26 -14.68 14.06
N ASP A 47 12.59 -14.54 14.05
CA ASP A 47 13.53 -15.35 13.26
C ASP A 47 13.13 -15.49 11.77
N LYS A 48 12.67 -14.38 11.17
CA LYS A 48 12.26 -14.36 9.77
C LYS A 48 13.45 -14.38 8.83
N PRO A 49 13.39 -15.13 7.71
CA PRO A 49 14.44 -15.10 6.71
C PRO A 49 14.72 -13.69 6.19
N LYS A 50 16.01 -13.36 6.04
CA LYS A 50 16.46 -12.02 5.63
C LYS A 50 15.79 -11.53 4.34
N ALA A 51 15.55 -12.42 3.38
CA ALA A 51 14.92 -12.09 2.11
C ALA A 51 13.46 -11.64 2.29
N GLU A 52 12.71 -12.25 3.21
CA GLU A 52 11.33 -11.85 3.53
C GLU A 52 11.31 -10.44 4.12
N VAL A 53 12.19 -10.19 5.09
CA VAL A 53 12.31 -8.89 5.75
C VAL A 53 12.69 -7.81 4.74
N GLN A 54 13.68 -8.07 3.89
CA GLN A 54 14.09 -7.13 2.84
C GLN A 54 12.96 -6.84 1.86
N TYR A 55 12.19 -7.86 1.48
CA TYR A 55 11.04 -7.69 0.60
C TYR A 55 9.99 -6.76 1.23
N GLU A 56 9.60 -6.98 2.49
CA GLU A 56 8.65 -6.11 3.19
C GLU A 56 9.18 -4.69 3.37
N CYS A 57 10.47 -4.53 3.68
CA CYS A 57 11.11 -3.22 3.75
C CYS A 57 11.02 -2.47 2.41
N HIS A 58 11.28 -3.14 1.27
CA HIS A 58 11.15 -2.51 -0.05
C HIS A 58 9.71 -2.09 -0.35
N LEU A 59 8.71 -2.86 0.08
CA LEU A 59 7.30 -2.47 -0.05
C LEU A 59 6.95 -1.24 0.80
N ALA A 60 7.49 -1.18 2.02
CA ALA A 60 7.17 -0.15 2.98
C ALA A 60 7.93 1.19 2.79
N ASP A 61 8.98 1.21 1.96
CA ASP A 61 9.82 2.39 1.68
C ASP A 61 9.12 3.48 0.84
N GLY A 62 7.91 3.19 0.34
CA GLY A 62 7.10 4.16 -0.39
C GLY A 62 6.60 5.33 0.45
N LEU A 63 6.04 6.34 -0.22
CA LEU A 63 5.49 7.53 0.41
C LEU A 63 4.31 7.23 1.34
N SER A 64 4.22 8.00 2.42
CA SER A 64 3.22 7.84 3.49
C SER A 64 1.81 8.37 3.16
N ASP A 65 1.57 9.09 2.06
CA ASP A 65 0.27 9.75 1.83
C ASP A 65 -0.85 8.77 1.45
N ILE A 66 -0.48 7.72 0.73
CA ILE A 66 -1.33 6.60 0.40
C ILE A 66 -0.62 5.33 0.91
N VAL A 67 -1.33 4.55 1.72
CA VAL A 67 -0.87 3.22 2.16
C VAL A 67 -1.79 2.16 1.54
N VAL A 68 -1.20 1.16 0.91
CA VAL A 68 -1.92 -0.01 0.37
C VAL A 68 -1.69 -1.19 1.30
N ILE A 69 -2.77 -1.80 1.79
CA ILE A 69 -2.73 -2.98 2.64
C ILE A 69 -3.20 -4.19 1.82
N LEU A 70 -2.27 -5.09 1.56
CA LEU A 70 -2.50 -6.37 0.90
C LEU A 70 -2.69 -7.48 1.95
N GLN A 71 -3.24 -8.63 1.56
CA GLN A 71 -3.44 -9.73 2.50
C GLN A 71 -2.11 -10.37 2.94
N ARG A 72 -1.46 -11.09 2.01
CA ARG A 72 -0.19 -11.80 2.22
C ARG A 72 0.73 -11.56 1.03
N PRO A 73 2.05 -11.70 1.23
CA PRO A 73 2.97 -11.73 0.10
C PRO A 73 2.60 -12.87 -0.86
N TYR A 74 2.41 -12.55 -2.14
CA TYR A 74 2.24 -13.53 -3.22
C TYR A 74 3.56 -13.65 -3.97
N VAL A 75 4.53 -14.34 -3.36
CA VAL A 75 5.85 -14.58 -3.95
C VAL A 75 6.17 -16.06 -3.86
N LYS A 76 6.47 -16.66 -5.02
CA LYS A 76 7.07 -18.00 -5.10
C LYS A 76 8.55 -17.97 -4.71
N ASN A 77 9.20 -16.83 -4.94
CA ASN A 77 10.57 -16.54 -4.54
C ASN A 77 10.65 -15.04 -4.20
N TYR A 78 11.29 -14.71 -3.08
CA TYR A 78 11.55 -13.33 -2.63
C TYR A 78 12.61 -12.59 -3.47
N ASP A 79 13.29 -13.28 -4.40
CA ASP A 79 14.14 -12.66 -5.43
C ASP A 79 13.32 -12.01 -6.57
N THR A 80 11.99 -12.21 -6.59
CA THR A 80 11.13 -11.67 -7.64
C THR A 80 11.00 -10.15 -7.46
N ARG A 81 11.25 -9.39 -8.54
CA ARG A 81 11.11 -7.93 -8.51
C ARG A 81 9.65 -7.54 -8.28
N PHE A 82 9.40 -6.50 -7.48
CA PHE A 82 8.05 -6.06 -7.17
C PHE A 82 7.25 -5.67 -8.44
N GLU A 83 7.93 -5.11 -9.44
CA GLU A 83 7.37 -4.81 -10.76
C GLU A 83 6.78 -6.03 -11.46
N ASP A 84 7.45 -7.18 -11.35
CA ASP A 84 6.97 -8.42 -11.96
C ASP A 84 5.75 -8.95 -11.22
N ILE A 85 5.69 -8.80 -9.89
CA ILE A 85 4.53 -9.25 -9.11
C ILE A 85 3.31 -8.37 -9.36
N VAL A 86 3.49 -7.05 -9.49
CA VAL A 86 2.40 -6.13 -9.84
C VAL A 86 1.91 -6.41 -11.26
N ARG A 87 2.82 -6.62 -12.21
CA ARG A 87 2.47 -6.91 -13.62
C ARG A 87 1.69 -8.21 -13.77
N ASN A 88 2.06 -9.24 -13.01
CA ASN A 88 1.48 -10.57 -13.12
C ASN A 88 0.19 -10.76 -12.28
N SER A 89 -0.26 -9.73 -11.56
CA SER A 89 -1.49 -9.77 -10.77
C SER A 89 -2.49 -8.73 -11.28
N ASN A 90 -3.63 -9.19 -11.82
CA ASN A 90 -4.72 -8.31 -12.25
C ASN A 90 -5.17 -7.38 -11.12
N THR A 91 -5.20 -7.89 -9.88
CA THR A 91 -5.53 -7.11 -8.68
C THR A 91 -4.55 -5.96 -8.46
N ARG A 92 -3.24 -6.26 -8.43
CA ARG A 92 -2.21 -5.25 -8.14
C ARG A 92 -2.11 -4.23 -9.27
N ARG A 93 -2.27 -4.67 -10.53
CA ARG A 93 -2.37 -3.76 -11.68
C ARG A 93 -3.58 -2.84 -11.57
N GLY A 94 -4.75 -3.36 -11.19
CA GLY A 94 -5.95 -2.55 -10.96
C GLY A 94 -5.75 -1.51 -9.85
N VAL A 95 -5.08 -1.88 -8.75
CA VAL A 95 -4.72 -0.94 -7.69
C VAL A 95 -3.77 0.15 -8.20
N ASP A 96 -2.74 -0.22 -8.97
CA ASP A 96 -1.81 0.74 -9.57
C ASP A 96 -2.50 1.72 -10.53
N GLU A 97 -3.37 1.20 -11.40
CA GLU A 97 -4.19 2.00 -12.32
C GLU A 97 -5.11 2.96 -11.56
N LEU A 98 -5.76 2.50 -10.49
CA LEU A 98 -6.60 3.33 -9.63
C LEU A 98 -5.79 4.46 -8.98
N ILE A 99 -4.64 4.14 -8.37
CA ILE A 99 -3.76 5.14 -7.74
C ILE A 99 -3.32 6.17 -8.78
N ARG A 100 -2.87 5.73 -9.96
CA ARG A 100 -2.47 6.63 -11.03
C ARG A 100 -3.63 7.50 -11.51
N PHE A 101 -4.81 6.93 -11.68
CA PHE A 101 -6.00 7.66 -12.10
C PHE A 101 -6.39 8.73 -11.08
N CYS A 102 -6.59 8.33 -9.82
CA CYS A 102 -7.00 9.22 -8.73
C CYS A 102 -6.00 10.34 -8.47
N THR A 103 -4.72 10.07 -8.71
CA THR A 103 -3.65 11.04 -8.47
C THR A 103 -3.16 11.75 -9.73
N LYS A 104 -3.82 11.55 -10.88
CA LYS A 104 -3.38 12.09 -12.19
C LYS A 104 -1.91 11.76 -12.50
N GLY A 105 -1.46 10.56 -12.13
CA GLY A 105 -0.11 10.06 -12.35
C GLY A 105 0.91 10.48 -11.29
N ALA A 106 0.52 11.21 -10.24
CA ALA A 106 1.43 11.62 -9.15
C ALA A 106 2.04 10.48 -8.36
N ARG A 107 1.25 9.41 -8.26
CA ARG A 107 1.52 8.24 -7.44
C ARG A 107 1.23 7.02 -8.29
N SER A 108 1.84 5.94 -7.86
CA SER A 108 1.74 4.59 -8.39
C SER A 108 2.01 3.65 -7.23
N ILE A 109 1.56 2.40 -7.34
CA ILE A 109 1.82 1.39 -6.30
C ILE A 109 3.32 1.23 -5.99
N TYR A 110 4.19 1.54 -6.95
CA TYR A 110 5.66 1.53 -6.82
C TYR A 110 6.23 2.69 -6.00
N THR A 111 5.44 3.72 -5.75
CA THR A 111 5.87 4.97 -5.08
C THR A 111 5.15 5.21 -3.76
N THR A 112 4.13 4.41 -3.47
CA THR A 112 3.31 4.48 -2.25
C THR A 112 3.74 3.38 -1.30
N THR A 113 3.51 3.56 0.00
CA THR A 113 3.76 2.50 0.97
C THR A 113 2.83 1.32 0.69
N VAL A 114 3.38 0.12 0.59
CA VAL A 114 2.64 -1.14 0.51
C VAL A 114 2.98 -1.98 1.72
N LEU A 115 1.96 -2.56 2.36
CA LEU A 115 2.10 -3.39 3.56
C LEU A 115 1.29 -4.67 3.37
N ASN A 116 1.77 -5.78 3.93
CA ASN A 116 0.99 -7.01 4.06
C ASN A 116 0.35 -7.07 5.45
N ALA A 117 -0.93 -7.49 5.49
CA ALA A 117 -1.71 -7.57 6.72
C ALA A 117 -1.33 -8.76 7.57
N PHE A 118 -1.01 -9.89 6.95
CA PHE A 118 -0.64 -11.11 7.64
C PHE A 118 0.85 -11.38 7.49
N ALA A 119 1.34 -12.32 8.31
CA ALA A 119 2.76 -12.62 8.44
C ALA A 119 3.48 -12.70 7.08
N MET A 120 4.77 -12.38 7.09
CA MET A 120 5.67 -12.29 5.91
C MET A 120 5.85 -13.62 5.14
N GLU A 121 4.92 -14.55 5.24
CA GLU A 121 4.91 -15.86 4.59
C GLU A 121 3.68 -16.01 3.67
N PRO A 122 3.81 -16.76 2.56
CA PRO A 122 2.73 -16.98 1.62
C PRO A 122 1.74 -18.06 2.08
N ASP A 123 2.14 -18.92 3.03
CA ASP A 123 1.28 -19.98 3.56
C ASP A 123 0.09 -19.38 4.30
N LYS A 124 -1.13 -19.67 3.83
CA LYS A 124 -2.36 -19.11 4.40
C LYS A 124 -2.81 -19.85 5.65
N ASP A 125 -2.32 -21.07 5.85
CA ASP A 125 -2.73 -21.92 6.98
C ASP A 125 -1.90 -21.64 8.23
N ASN A 126 -0.78 -20.93 8.09
CA ASN A 126 0.03 -20.48 9.22
C ASN A 126 -0.45 -19.12 9.75
N HIS A 127 -1.00 -19.18 10.95
CA HIS A 127 -1.63 -18.05 11.65
C HIS A 127 -0.90 -17.63 12.92
N ASN A 128 0.26 -18.23 13.19
CA ASN A 128 0.96 -18.13 14.47
C ASN A 128 1.46 -16.71 14.78
N LEU A 129 1.71 -15.92 13.74
CA LEU A 129 2.27 -14.57 13.86
C LEU A 129 1.31 -13.45 13.47
N ASP A 130 0.07 -13.78 13.08
CA ASP A 130 -0.91 -12.79 12.62
C ASP A 130 -1.12 -11.66 13.63
N ALA A 131 -1.28 -11.98 14.92
CA ALA A 131 -1.52 -10.97 15.95
C ALA A 131 -0.33 -9.99 16.07
N ALA A 132 0.90 -10.50 16.08
CA ALA A 132 2.10 -9.68 16.11
C ALA A 132 2.27 -8.86 14.81
N CYS A 133 1.88 -9.42 13.66
CA CYS A 133 1.90 -8.71 12.39
C CYS A 133 0.88 -7.57 12.35
N HIS A 134 -0.34 -7.79 12.86
CA HIS A 134 -1.35 -6.75 12.98
C HIS A 134 -0.93 -5.63 13.94
N GLN A 135 -0.24 -5.97 15.04
CA GLN A 135 0.35 -4.96 15.94
C GLN A 135 1.42 -4.12 15.24
N LEU A 136 2.30 -4.75 14.44
CA LEU A 136 3.27 -4.02 13.62
C LEU A 136 2.57 -3.10 12.61
N LEU A 137 1.53 -3.59 11.93
CA LEU A 137 0.75 -2.81 10.98
C LEU A 137 0.10 -1.58 11.65
N ALA A 138 -0.46 -1.74 12.85
CA ALA A 138 -1.00 -0.63 13.63
C ALA A 138 0.06 0.44 13.92
N GLN A 139 1.24 0.02 14.39
CA GLN A 139 2.36 0.92 14.67
C GLN A 139 2.81 1.69 13.43
N ILE A 140 2.93 1.01 12.29
CA ILE A 140 3.31 1.62 11.01
C ILE A 140 2.28 2.66 10.57
N LEU A 141 0.98 2.35 10.65
CA LEU A 141 -0.08 3.28 10.25
C LEU A 141 -0.11 4.54 11.13
N GLN A 142 0.05 4.37 12.45
CA GLN A 142 0.15 5.49 13.40
C GLN A 142 1.39 6.35 13.15
N LEU A 143 2.49 5.74 12.72
CA LEU A 143 3.74 6.42 12.41
C LEU A 143 3.68 7.19 11.10
N LYS A 144 3.18 6.57 10.03
CA LYS A 144 3.09 7.17 8.68
C LYS A 144 1.98 8.22 8.55
N LYS A 145 0.91 8.08 9.35
CA LYS A 145 -0.28 8.95 9.31
C LYS A 145 -0.79 9.19 7.87
N PRO A 146 -1.17 8.11 7.16
CA PRO A 146 -1.65 8.25 5.80
C PRO A 146 -2.93 9.06 5.70
N LYS A 147 -3.10 9.76 4.57
CA LYS A 147 -4.37 10.43 4.26
C LYS A 147 -5.38 9.43 3.70
N VAL A 148 -4.90 8.44 2.95
CA VAL A 148 -5.70 7.40 2.32
C VAL A 148 -5.10 6.02 2.62
N ILE A 149 -5.94 5.08 3.03
CA ILE A 149 -5.61 3.68 3.23
C ILE A 149 -6.44 2.87 2.24
N LEU A 150 -5.79 2.14 1.34
CA LEU A 150 -6.44 1.22 0.41
C LEU A 150 -6.29 -0.21 0.95
N GLN A 151 -7.36 -0.76 1.52
CA GLN A 151 -7.36 -2.13 2.03
C GLN A 151 -7.86 -3.09 0.95
N CYS A 152 -7.03 -4.06 0.57
CA CYS A 152 -7.28 -4.98 -0.54
C CYS A 152 -7.56 -6.42 -0.08
N HIS A 153 -8.07 -6.62 1.15
CA HIS A 153 -8.46 -7.93 1.69
C HIS A 153 -9.67 -7.79 2.63
N ARG A 154 -10.25 -8.94 3.01
CA ARG A 154 -11.46 -9.00 3.84
C ARG A 154 -11.26 -9.68 5.20
N ASP A 155 -10.15 -10.39 5.36
CA ASP A 155 -9.86 -11.09 6.60
C ASP A 155 -9.78 -10.09 7.76
N GLY A 156 -10.38 -10.47 8.88
CA GLY A 156 -10.41 -9.64 10.07
C GLY A 156 -9.07 -9.56 10.77
N TYR A 157 -8.88 -8.50 11.55
CA TYR A 157 -7.68 -8.31 12.33
C TYR A 157 -7.80 -8.90 13.73
N LYS A 158 -6.69 -9.45 14.23
CA LYS A 158 -6.55 -9.95 15.62
C LYS A 158 -6.14 -8.85 16.60
N ASP A 159 -5.60 -7.74 16.10
CA ASP A 159 -5.21 -6.59 16.93
C ASP A 159 -6.41 -5.67 17.16
N GLU A 160 -6.59 -5.21 18.41
CA GLU A 160 -7.72 -4.38 18.80
C GLU A 160 -7.73 -3.03 18.07
N TRP A 161 -6.58 -2.40 17.86
CA TRP A 161 -6.51 -1.13 17.15
C TRP A 161 -6.84 -1.32 15.66
N MET A 162 -6.33 -2.40 15.06
CA MET A 162 -6.62 -2.76 13.67
C MET A 162 -8.07 -3.19 13.42
N SER A 163 -8.81 -3.64 14.45
CA SER A 163 -10.23 -4.02 14.29
C SER A 163 -11.13 -2.88 13.77
N ARG A 164 -10.67 -1.63 13.87
CA ARG A 164 -11.32 -0.45 13.27
C ARG A 164 -11.42 -0.51 11.75
N PHE A 165 -10.61 -1.37 11.12
CA PHE A 165 -10.59 -1.62 9.69
C PHE A 165 -11.43 -2.85 9.28
N ASP A 166 -12.14 -3.46 10.24
CA ASP A 166 -13.06 -4.58 9.99
C ASP A 166 -14.44 -4.07 9.56
N PHE A 167 -14.53 -3.64 8.32
CA PHE A 167 -15.74 -2.98 7.78
C PHE A 167 -16.92 -3.90 7.48
N GLY A 168 -16.78 -5.21 7.72
CA GLY A 168 -17.76 -6.21 7.36
C GLY A 168 -17.88 -6.43 5.84
N ALA A 169 -18.37 -7.59 5.43
CA ALA A 169 -18.62 -7.89 4.02
C ALA A 169 -20.02 -7.38 3.62
N SER A 170 -20.16 -6.09 3.29
CA SER A 170 -21.42 -5.56 2.73
C SER A 170 -21.23 -5.13 1.27
N ASP A 171 -21.90 -5.88 0.39
CA ASP A 171 -22.08 -5.67 -1.05
C ASP A 171 -20.81 -5.39 -1.90
N TYR A 172 -20.92 -5.57 -3.22
CA TYR A 172 -19.81 -5.38 -4.17
C TYR A 172 -19.39 -3.91 -4.36
N ARG A 173 -19.60 -3.05 -3.37
CA ARG A 173 -19.37 -1.60 -3.46
C ARG A 173 -18.09 -1.21 -2.74
N PHE A 174 -17.39 -0.23 -3.30
CA PHE A 174 -16.32 0.45 -2.59
C PHE A 174 -16.93 1.24 -1.45
N ASN A 175 -16.63 0.83 -0.23
CA ASN A 175 -17.03 1.55 0.96
C ASN A 175 -15.87 2.45 1.40
N ILE A 176 -16.20 3.69 1.74
CA ILE A 176 -15.27 4.70 2.23
C ILE A 176 -15.61 4.96 3.69
N PHE A 177 -14.59 4.90 4.54
CA PHE A 177 -14.70 5.10 5.97
C PHE A 177 -13.71 6.15 6.43
N GLU A 178 -14.13 7.00 7.35
CA GLU A 178 -13.23 7.92 8.05
C GLU A 178 -12.73 7.25 9.32
N ILE A 179 -11.41 7.06 9.42
CA ILE A 179 -10.77 6.36 10.53
C ILE A 179 -9.83 7.31 11.27
N PRO A 180 -10.12 7.66 12.54
CA PRO A 180 -9.19 8.41 13.36
C PRO A 180 -7.98 7.51 13.68
N LEU A 181 -6.79 7.94 13.24
CA LEU A 181 -5.54 7.26 13.57
C LEU A 181 -5.01 7.73 14.94
N ASP A 182 -5.23 9.02 15.25
CA ASP A 182 -4.98 9.64 16.55
C ASP A 182 -5.96 10.83 16.76
N GLU A 183 -5.76 11.61 17.83
CA GLU A 183 -6.61 12.77 18.19
C GLU A 183 -6.61 13.91 17.16
N HIS A 184 -5.65 13.94 16.24
CA HIS A 184 -5.43 15.04 15.31
C HIS A 184 -5.39 14.62 13.84
N HIS A 185 -5.48 13.32 13.55
CA HIS A 185 -5.32 12.79 12.21
C HIS A 185 -6.37 11.73 11.88
N THR A 186 -7.18 12.03 10.86
CA THR A 186 -8.16 11.11 10.28
C THR A 186 -7.70 10.68 8.89
N ALA A 187 -7.76 9.39 8.62
CA ALA A 187 -7.51 8.81 7.31
C ALA A 187 -8.81 8.39 6.63
N LEU A 188 -8.83 8.43 5.30
CA LEU A 188 -9.87 7.79 4.50
C LEU A 188 -9.47 6.35 4.21
N ALA A 189 -10.15 5.39 4.83
CA ALA A 189 -9.99 3.98 4.53
C ALA A 189 -10.99 3.58 3.43
N ILE A 190 -10.47 2.97 2.37
CA ILE A 190 -11.27 2.46 1.26
C ILE A 190 -11.07 0.94 1.25
N GLN A 191 -12.15 0.21 1.48
CA GLN A 191 -12.13 -1.23 1.33
C GLN A 191 -12.39 -1.59 -0.12
N SER A 192 -11.36 -2.12 -0.78
CA SER A 192 -11.49 -2.84 -2.03
C SER A 192 -11.62 -4.31 -1.72
N LEU A 193 -12.58 -4.98 -2.34
CA LEU A 193 -12.56 -6.43 -2.38
C LEU A 193 -11.22 -6.83 -3.02
N SER A 194 -10.48 -7.74 -2.37
CA SER A 194 -9.43 -8.47 -3.09
C SER A 194 -10.06 -8.91 -4.40
N ILE A 195 -9.47 -8.55 -5.54
CA ILE A 195 -9.90 -9.05 -6.87
C ILE A 195 -9.45 -10.52 -6.98
N LYS A 196 -9.82 -11.33 -5.98
CA LYS A 196 -9.80 -12.79 -5.97
C LYS A 196 -11.10 -13.36 -6.54
N CYS A 197 -12.09 -12.52 -6.86
CA CYS A 197 -13.33 -12.97 -7.50
C CYS A 197 -13.17 -13.29 -8.99
N CYS A 198 -11.96 -13.14 -9.56
CA CYS A 198 -11.67 -13.45 -10.97
C CYS A 198 -10.27 -14.05 -11.13
N GLU A 199 -9.99 -15.18 -10.47
CA GLU A 199 -9.00 -16.16 -10.94
C GLU A 199 -9.65 -17.54 -10.96
#